data_AF-A0A9D9WBN5-F1
#
_entry.id   AF-A0A9D9WBN5-F1
#
_cell.length_a   1.000
_cell.length_b   1.000
_cell.length_c   1.000
_cell.angle_alpha   90.00
_cell.angle_beta   90.00
_cell.angle_gamma   90.00
#
_symmetry.space_group_name_H-M   'P 1'
#
loop_
_entity.id
_entity.type
_entity.pdbx_description
1 polymer ?
#
loop_
_entity_poly.entity_id
_entity_poly.type
_entity_poly.pdbx_seq_one_letter_code
_entity_poly.pdbx_strand_id
1 'polypeptide(L)'
;MSLASSYSFGDGQYTTVDVTTSSTASRPLTSAAGGNDDGSFEGVNGALITAGGIGDNPLNPLNPLTQGASYDDEFYNLALGNSLNATPFLQVGDTFVELKTINPSNDDNVFGLFFSSTFQIGDVITSPVPEPETYAMLLVGLGLVGFSARRRKPSLSLI
;
A
#
# COMPACT_ATOMS: atom_id res chain seq x y z
N MET A 1 3.28 7.42 -6.32
CA MET A 1 2.21 6.79 -7.10
C MET A 1 2.14 7.55 -8.40
N SER A 2 2.35 6.87 -9.51
CA SER A 2 2.17 7.46 -10.83
C SER A 2 0.83 7.04 -11.41
N LEU A 3 0.12 7.99 -12.03
CA LEU A 3 -1.11 7.77 -12.79
C LEU A 3 -0.80 7.92 -14.27
N ALA A 4 -1.37 7.05 -15.11
CA ALA A 4 -1.30 7.20 -16.55
C ALA A 4 -2.69 7.25 -17.18
N SER A 5 -2.91 8.27 -18.01
CA SER A 5 -4.19 8.57 -18.63
C SER A 5 -4.03 9.07 -20.06
N SER A 6 -5.03 8.81 -20.91
CA SER A 6 -5.13 9.44 -22.22
C SER A 6 -5.77 10.82 -22.11
N TYR A 7 -5.47 11.68 -23.08
CA TYR A 7 -6.15 12.96 -23.24
C TYR A 7 -7.01 13.00 -24.52
N SER A 8 -8.23 13.50 -24.37
CA SER A 8 -9.18 13.90 -25.40
C SER A 8 -9.40 15.41 -25.32
N PHE A 9 -9.92 16.04 -26.37
CA PHE A 9 -10.16 17.48 -26.39
C PHE A 9 -11.63 17.80 -26.08
N GLY A 10 -11.83 18.76 -25.18
CA GLY A 10 -13.17 19.18 -24.77
C GLY A 10 -13.19 19.85 -23.41
N ASP A 11 -14.35 19.84 -22.78
CA ASP A 11 -14.55 20.30 -21.40
C ASP A 11 -14.40 19.13 -20.43
N GLY A 12 -13.80 19.38 -19.26
CA GLY A 12 -13.65 18.34 -18.23
C GLY A 12 -12.52 17.35 -18.49
N GLN A 13 -11.52 17.73 -19.30
CA GLN A 13 -10.34 16.90 -19.61
C GLN A 13 -9.36 16.88 -18.42
N TYR A 14 -9.77 16.18 -17.37
CA TYR A 14 -8.96 15.86 -16.22
C TYR A 14 -9.53 14.64 -15.52
N THR A 15 -8.72 14.01 -14.70
CA THR A 15 -9.10 12.89 -13.85
C THR A 15 -9.01 13.33 -12.39
N THR A 16 -10.10 13.14 -11.67
CA THR A 16 -10.10 13.27 -10.20
C THR A 16 -9.69 11.94 -9.58
N VAL A 17 -8.90 11.99 -8.52
CA VAL A 17 -8.52 10.81 -7.75
C VAL A 17 -8.85 11.04 -6.28
N ASP A 18 -9.76 10.22 -5.76
CA ASP A 18 -10.02 10.11 -4.32
C ASP A 18 -9.30 8.88 -3.75
N VAL A 19 -8.86 8.97 -2.50
CA VAL A 19 -8.16 7.90 -1.79
C VAL A 19 -8.94 7.52 -0.54
N THR A 20 -9.20 6.22 -0.38
CA THR A 20 -9.78 5.62 0.84
C THR A 20 -8.84 4.54 1.36
N THR A 21 -8.66 4.46 2.67
CA THR A 21 -7.88 3.40 3.32
C THR A 21 -8.62 2.83 4.54
N SER A 22 -8.03 1.83 5.21
CA SER A 22 -8.60 1.28 6.45
C SER A 22 -8.74 2.33 7.56
N SER A 23 -7.84 3.32 7.60
CA SER A 23 -7.79 4.36 8.63
C SER A 23 -8.37 5.70 8.19
N THR A 24 -8.57 5.91 6.89
CA THR A 24 -8.94 7.23 6.33
C THR A 24 -10.16 7.11 5.41
N ALA A 25 -11.20 7.88 5.73
CA ALA A 25 -12.38 8.02 4.86
C ALA A 25 -12.00 8.68 3.52
N SER A 26 -12.79 8.42 2.48
CA SER A 26 -12.56 8.95 1.13
C SER A 26 -12.32 10.46 1.15
N ARG A 27 -11.22 10.88 0.54
CA ARG A 27 -10.85 12.29 0.39
C ARG A 27 -10.02 12.52 -0.87
N PRO A 28 -10.04 13.74 -1.45
CA PRO A 28 -9.38 14.01 -2.71
C PRO A 28 -7.86 14.04 -2.55
N LEU A 29 -7.18 13.37 -3.46
CA LEU A 29 -5.75 13.51 -3.72
C LEU A 29 -5.51 14.60 -4.77
N THR A 30 -6.30 14.60 -5.83
CA THR A 30 -6.21 15.54 -6.97
C THR A 30 -7.55 15.66 -7.68
N SER A 31 -7.77 16.79 -8.35
CA SER A 31 -8.91 17.00 -9.25
C SER A 31 -8.50 17.44 -10.65
N ALA A 32 -7.24 17.21 -11.04
CA ALA A 32 -6.70 17.74 -12.28
C ALA A 32 -5.71 16.80 -13.01
N ALA A 33 -5.65 15.51 -12.68
CA ALA A 33 -4.67 14.61 -13.29
C ALA A 33 -4.92 14.37 -14.79
N GLY A 34 -3.88 14.27 -15.60
CA GLY A 34 -3.97 13.93 -17.02
C GLY A 34 -4.43 15.03 -17.95
N GLY A 35 -3.92 16.25 -17.71
CA GLY A 35 -4.19 17.44 -18.51
C GLY A 35 -3.40 17.48 -19.83
N ASN A 36 -3.13 18.69 -20.31
CA ASN A 36 -2.45 18.93 -21.59
C ASN A 36 -1.33 19.96 -21.55
N ASP A 37 -0.86 20.35 -20.36
CA ASP A 37 0.24 21.30 -20.17
C ASP A 37 1.62 20.73 -20.45
N ASP A 38 1.78 19.41 -20.40
CA ASP A 38 2.95 18.70 -20.92
C ASP A 38 2.97 18.57 -22.46
N GLY A 39 1.90 19.01 -23.12
CA GLY A 39 1.77 19.03 -24.57
C GLY A 39 1.90 20.42 -25.19
N SER A 40 1.70 20.51 -26.50
CA SER A 40 1.60 21.81 -27.20
C SER A 40 0.23 22.46 -27.10
N PHE A 41 -0.60 22.07 -26.12
CA PHE A 41 -1.98 22.52 -25.94
C PHE A 41 -2.86 22.34 -27.19
N GLU A 42 -2.57 21.32 -28.01
CA GLU A 42 -3.33 21.05 -29.23
C GLU A 42 -4.77 20.70 -28.86
N GLY A 43 -5.72 21.46 -29.39
CA GLY A 43 -7.15 21.24 -29.17
C GLY A 43 -7.72 20.08 -29.99
N VAL A 44 -7.08 18.91 -29.92
CA VAL A 44 -7.46 17.71 -30.71
C VAL A 44 -7.38 16.44 -29.87
N ASN A 45 -8.26 15.48 -30.17
CA ASN A 45 -8.30 14.19 -29.46
C ASN A 45 -7.03 13.37 -29.72
N GLY A 46 -6.55 12.66 -28.70
CA GLY A 46 -5.38 11.77 -28.80
C GLY A 46 -4.07 12.53 -28.96
N ALA A 47 -4.05 13.84 -28.67
CA ALA A 47 -2.83 14.63 -28.70
C ALA A 47 -1.80 14.16 -27.67
N LEU A 48 -2.25 13.61 -26.54
CA LEU A 48 -1.38 13.28 -25.40
C LEU A 48 -1.78 11.98 -24.71
N ILE A 49 -0.75 11.37 -24.13
CA ILE A 49 -0.85 10.39 -23.06
C ILE A 49 0.02 10.95 -21.95
N THR A 50 -0.55 11.10 -20.76
CA THR A 50 0.19 11.54 -19.58
C THR A 50 0.54 10.31 -18.73
N ALA A 51 1.71 10.36 -18.11
CA ALA A 51 2.14 9.35 -17.14
C ALA A 51 3.21 9.96 -16.23
N GLY A 52 2.95 10.00 -14.93
CA GLY A 52 3.87 10.61 -13.97
C GLY A 52 5.18 9.83 -13.88
N GLY A 53 6.31 10.53 -13.82
CA GLY A 53 7.61 9.91 -14.06
C GLY A 53 8.82 10.66 -13.50
N ILE A 54 9.98 10.31 -14.07
CA ILE A 54 11.27 10.87 -13.68
C ILE A 54 11.35 12.32 -14.18
N GLY A 55 11.45 13.27 -13.23
CA GLY A 55 11.49 14.70 -13.53
C GLY A 55 10.37 15.48 -12.84
N ASP A 56 9.29 14.78 -12.47
CA ASP A 56 8.12 15.39 -11.86
C ASP A 56 8.33 15.66 -10.37
N ASN A 57 7.56 16.62 -9.86
CA ASN A 57 7.55 16.94 -8.45
C ASN A 57 6.78 15.86 -7.69
N PRO A 58 7.40 15.14 -6.73
CA PRO A 58 6.71 14.11 -5.96
C PRO A 58 5.75 14.67 -4.90
N LEU A 59 5.60 15.98 -4.77
CA LEU A 59 4.71 16.59 -3.79
C LEU A 59 3.28 16.63 -4.32
N ASN A 60 2.34 16.16 -3.51
CA ASN A 60 0.92 16.30 -3.80
C ASN A 60 0.54 17.77 -4.07
N PRO A 61 -0.47 18.01 -4.92
CA PRO A 61 -0.85 19.36 -5.31
C PRO A 61 -1.22 20.21 -4.09
N LEU A 62 -0.76 21.46 -4.09
CA LEU A 62 -1.00 22.40 -3.00
C LEU A 62 -2.47 22.62 -2.73
N ASN A 63 -3.35 22.51 -3.74
CA ASN A 63 -4.79 22.46 -3.55
C ASN A 63 -5.36 21.31 -4.39
N PRO A 64 -5.87 20.24 -3.77
CA PRO A 64 -6.38 19.07 -4.48
C PRO A 64 -7.73 19.30 -5.17
N LEU A 65 -8.32 20.50 -5.02
CA LEU A 65 -9.59 20.89 -5.66
C LEU A 65 -9.39 21.83 -6.86
N THR A 66 -8.14 22.20 -7.16
CA THR A 66 -7.86 22.96 -8.39
C THR A 66 -8.11 22.05 -9.58
N GLN A 67 -8.83 22.57 -10.58
CA GLN A 67 -9.23 21.83 -11.77
C GLN A 67 -8.67 22.52 -13.02
N GLY A 68 -8.62 21.76 -14.11
CA GLY A 68 -8.26 22.23 -15.43
C GLY A 68 -6.98 21.59 -15.93
N ALA A 69 -6.89 21.49 -17.25
CA ALA A 69 -5.83 20.76 -17.94
C ALA A 69 -4.44 21.42 -17.87
N SER A 70 -4.32 22.58 -17.21
CA SER A 70 -3.04 23.29 -16.96
C SER A 70 -2.54 23.19 -15.52
N TYR A 71 -3.22 22.41 -14.70
CA TYR A 71 -2.85 22.11 -13.32
C TYR A 71 -2.74 20.61 -13.16
N ASP A 72 -2.07 19.95 -14.10
CA ASP A 72 -1.95 18.52 -14.01
C ASP A 72 -0.79 18.09 -13.11
N ASP A 73 -0.93 16.86 -12.64
CA ASP A 73 0.04 16.16 -11.83
C ASP A 73 -0.29 14.69 -12.05
N GLU A 74 0.74 13.89 -12.25
CA GLU A 74 0.59 12.46 -12.43
C GLU A 74 1.46 11.72 -11.43
N PHE A 75 2.23 12.41 -10.57
CA PHE A 75 3.17 11.80 -9.65
C PHE A 75 2.98 12.22 -8.19
N TYR A 76 2.20 11.41 -7.49
CA TYR A 76 1.74 11.67 -6.14
C TYR A 76 2.51 10.93 -5.05
N ASN A 77 2.57 11.50 -3.85
CA ASN A 77 3.14 10.86 -2.67
C ASN A 77 2.07 10.57 -1.61
N LEU A 78 1.65 9.31 -1.55
CA LEU A 78 0.64 8.85 -0.59
C LEU A 78 1.15 8.81 0.87
N ALA A 79 2.46 8.93 1.11
CA ALA A 79 3.01 9.09 2.45
C ALA A 79 2.87 10.53 2.99
N LEU A 80 2.39 11.46 2.16
CA LEU A 80 2.10 12.85 2.55
C LEU A 80 0.59 13.10 2.52
N GLY A 81 0.14 14.15 3.21
CA GLY A 81 -1.20 14.71 3.04
C GLY A 81 -1.25 15.76 1.93
N ASN A 82 -2.26 16.61 2.00
CA ASN A 82 -2.37 17.82 1.17
C ASN A 82 -2.89 19.00 2.02
N SER A 83 -3.19 20.14 1.40
CA SER A 83 -3.63 21.33 2.13
C SER A 83 -5.00 21.21 2.79
N LEU A 84 -5.89 20.36 2.28
CA LEU A 84 -7.19 20.11 2.92
C LEU A 84 -7.01 19.27 4.19
N ASN A 85 -6.10 18.30 4.13
CA ASN A 85 -5.76 17.48 5.28
C ASN A 85 -4.30 17.01 5.19
N ALA A 86 -3.49 17.50 6.13
CA ALA A 86 -2.06 17.22 6.21
C ALA A 86 -1.73 15.78 6.68
N THR A 87 -2.71 15.01 7.20
CA THR A 87 -2.46 13.61 7.53
C THR A 87 -2.06 12.83 6.28
N PRO A 88 -1.05 11.93 6.35
CA PRO A 88 -0.71 11.03 5.25
C PRO A 88 -1.92 10.26 4.70
N PHE A 89 -1.92 9.95 3.40
CA PHE A 89 -2.96 9.09 2.81
C PHE A 89 -2.80 7.64 3.25
N LEU A 90 -1.57 7.12 3.26
CA LEU A 90 -1.24 5.80 3.80
C LEU A 90 -0.66 5.94 5.21
N GLN A 91 -1.21 5.19 6.16
CA GLN A 91 -0.75 5.13 7.54
C GLN A 91 -0.32 3.72 7.93
N VAL A 92 0.53 3.62 8.95
CA VAL A 92 0.94 2.32 9.49
C VAL A 92 -0.28 1.57 10.01
N GLY A 93 -0.45 0.33 9.53
CA GLY A 93 -1.60 -0.51 9.88
C GLY A 93 -2.74 -0.49 8.87
N ASP A 94 -2.69 0.37 7.84
CA ASP A 94 -3.62 0.27 6.72
C ASP A 94 -3.48 -1.09 6.02
N THR A 95 -4.62 -1.74 5.79
CA THR A 95 -4.71 -3.07 5.18
C THR A 95 -5.25 -3.02 3.75
N PHE A 96 -5.83 -1.90 3.33
CA PHE A 96 -6.21 -1.65 1.95
C PHE A 96 -5.99 -0.17 1.58
N VAL A 97 -5.89 0.06 0.27
CA VAL A 97 -6.02 1.37 -0.36
C VAL A 97 -6.94 1.22 -1.56
N GLU A 98 -7.94 2.08 -1.65
CA GLU A 98 -8.82 2.22 -2.79
C GLU A 98 -8.54 3.58 -3.44
N LEU A 99 -8.37 3.56 -4.76
CA LEU A 99 -8.22 4.75 -5.58
C LEU A 99 -9.44 4.85 -6.48
N LYS A 100 -10.24 5.90 -6.29
CA LYS A 100 -11.40 6.16 -7.13
C LYS A 100 -11.04 7.23 -8.15
N THR A 101 -10.88 6.80 -9.40
CA THR A 101 -10.61 7.68 -10.53
C THR A 101 -11.89 8.00 -11.27
N ILE A 102 -12.17 9.28 -11.51
CA ILE A 102 -13.28 9.74 -12.36
C ILE A 102 -12.74 10.75 -13.35
N ASN A 103 -12.94 10.49 -14.63
CA ASN A 103 -12.77 11.48 -15.68
C ASN A 103 -14.18 12.01 -16.06
N PRO A 104 -14.49 13.30 -15.83
CA PRO A 104 -15.82 13.84 -16.08
C PRO A 104 -16.24 13.88 -17.55
N SER A 105 -15.31 13.95 -18.49
CA SER A 105 -15.62 13.98 -19.93
C SER A 105 -16.10 12.63 -20.46
N ASN A 106 -15.80 11.52 -19.75
CA ASN A 106 -16.17 10.13 -20.11
C ASN A 106 -15.63 9.66 -21.46
N ASP A 107 -14.60 10.31 -21.98
CA ASP A 107 -13.95 9.97 -23.25
C ASP A 107 -12.44 9.74 -23.11
N ASP A 108 -11.90 9.89 -21.89
CA ASP A 108 -10.55 9.51 -21.53
C ASP A 108 -10.48 8.20 -20.75
N ASN A 109 -9.32 7.54 -20.85
CA ASN A 109 -9.04 6.32 -20.11
C ASN A 109 -7.94 6.57 -19.09
N VAL A 110 -8.18 6.18 -17.85
CA VAL A 110 -7.11 5.84 -16.91
C VAL A 110 -6.70 4.40 -17.20
N PHE A 111 -5.48 4.21 -17.72
CA PHE A 111 -5.02 2.89 -18.19
C PHE A 111 -3.82 2.36 -17.40
N GLY A 112 -3.22 3.17 -16.52
CA GLY A 112 -2.08 2.76 -15.70
C GLY A 112 -2.06 3.39 -14.31
N LEU A 113 -1.67 2.59 -13.33
CA LEU A 113 -1.40 2.99 -11.95
C LEU A 113 -0.13 2.30 -11.48
N PHE A 114 0.86 3.08 -11.05
CA PHE A 114 2.17 2.57 -10.65
C PHE A 114 2.50 2.98 -9.22
N PHE A 115 2.83 2.00 -8.38
CA PHE A 115 3.27 2.25 -7.01
C PHE A 115 4.77 2.02 -6.91
N SER A 116 5.47 3.04 -6.40
CA SER A 116 6.82 2.89 -5.88
C SER A 116 6.73 2.96 -4.37
N SER A 117 7.14 1.89 -3.69
CA SER A 117 7.12 1.78 -2.24
C SER A 117 8.36 1.03 -1.77
N THR A 118 8.87 1.39 -0.60
CA THR A 118 9.90 0.63 0.10
C THR A 118 9.24 -0.17 1.20
N PHE A 119 9.32 -1.49 1.13
CA PHE A 119 8.81 -2.37 2.18
C PHE A 119 9.94 -2.73 3.15
N GLN A 120 9.75 -2.46 4.43
CA GLN A 120 10.62 -2.98 5.49
C GLN A 120 9.95 -4.21 6.10
N ILE A 121 10.55 -5.38 5.92
CA ILE A 121 10.14 -6.59 6.64
C ILE A 121 10.71 -6.43 8.05
N GLY A 122 9.83 -6.21 9.04
CA GLY A 122 10.23 -6.23 10.46
C GLY A 122 10.69 -7.63 10.86
N ASP A 123 11.51 -7.72 11.92
CA ASP A 123 11.98 -9.01 12.43
C ASP A 123 10.81 -9.97 12.62
N VAL A 124 10.86 -11.09 11.90
CA VAL A 124 9.89 -12.16 12.07
C VAL A 124 10.14 -12.75 13.45
N ILE A 125 9.28 -12.43 14.42
CA ILE A 125 9.33 -13.05 15.74
C ILE A 125 8.91 -14.51 15.58
N THR A 126 9.89 -15.38 15.30
CA THR A 126 9.71 -16.82 15.36
C THR A 126 9.73 -17.25 16.81
N SER A 127 8.78 -18.07 17.24
CA SER A 127 8.91 -18.77 18.52
C SER A 127 10.20 -19.61 18.48
N PRO A 128 11.07 -19.56 19.49
CA PRO A 128 12.24 -20.42 19.55
C PRO A 128 11.81 -21.88 19.38
N VAL A 129 12.33 -22.55 18.35
CA VAL A 129 12.16 -24.00 18.20
C VAL A 129 13.18 -24.64 19.15
N PRO A 130 12.76 -25.50 20.10
CA PRO A 130 13.71 -26.16 20.99
C PRO A 130 14.71 -26.98 20.17
N GLU A 131 15.99 -26.88 20.53
CA GLU A 131 17.03 -27.66 19.85
C GLU A 131 16.83 -29.17 20.06
N PRO A 132 17.29 -30.04 19.14
CA PRO A 132 17.18 -31.50 19.27
C PRO A 132 17.69 -32.03 20.62
N GLU A 133 18.70 -31.37 21.19
CA GLU A 133 19.27 -31.70 22.49
C GLU A 133 18.29 -31.50 23.63
N THR A 134 17.41 -30.49 23.56
CA THR A 134 16.39 -30.24 24.58
C THR A 134 15.37 -31.39 24.62
N TYR A 135 15.00 -31.94 23.46
CA TYR A 135 14.15 -33.13 23.38
C TYR A 135 14.89 -34.39 23.86
N ALA A 136 16.17 -34.53 23.51
CA ALA A 136 16.99 -35.64 24.00
C ALA A 136 17.09 -35.62 25.54
N MET A 137 17.34 -34.45 26.15
CA MET A 137 17.40 -34.28 27.59
C MET A 137 16.06 -34.53 28.27
N LEU A 138 14.95 -34.11 27.66
CA LEU A 138 13.59 -34.45 28.12
C LEU A 138 13.38 -35.96 28.13
N LEU A 139 13.70 -36.65 27.03
CA LEU A 139 13.57 -38.11 26.91
C LEU A 139 14.46 -38.85 27.92
N VAL A 140 15.70 -38.39 28.11
CA VAL A 140 16.61 -38.92 29.13
C VAL A 140 16.02 -38.72 30.52
N GLY A 141 15.54 -37.52 30.85
CA GLY A 141 14.91 -37.22 32.12
C GLY A 141 13.68 -38.10 32.39
N LEU A 142 12.79 -38.25 31.41
CA LEU A 142 11.62 -39.13 31.51
C LEU A 142 12.01 -40.61 31.68
N GLY A 143 13.04 -41.06 30.96
CA GLY A 143 13.58 -42.41 31.09
C GLY A 143 14.10 -42.71 32.50
N LEU A 144 14.85 -41.77 33.09
CA LEU A 144 15.38 -41.89 34.45
C LEU A 144 14.27 -41.92 35.51
N VAL A 145 13.24 -41.08 35.37
CA VAL A 145 12.08 -41.05 36.27
C VAL A 145 11.30 -42.37 36.19
N GLY A 146 10.99 -42.85 34.97
CA GLY A 146 10.29 -44.12 34.77
C GLY A 146 11.06 -45.32 35.33
N PHE A 147 12.38 -45.35 35.13
CA PHE A 147 13.24 -46.40 35.68
C PHE A 147 13.27 -46.40 37.21
N SER A 148 13.35 -45.21 37.82
CA SER A 148 13.36 -45.03 39.28
C SER A 148 12.03 -45.45 39.91
N ALA A 149 10.90 -45.13 39.27
CA ALA A 149 9.57 -45.55 39.71
C ALA A 149 9.38 -47.08 39.66
N ARG A 150 9.90 -47.76 38.61
CA ARG A 150 9.81 -49.22 38.46
C ARG A 150 10.47 -49.99 39.61
N ARG A 151 11.56 -49.46 40.16
CA ARG A 151 12.32 -50.11 41.25
C ARG A 151 11.62 -50.05 42.62
N ARG A 152 10.57 -49.24 42.78
CA ARG A 152 9.87 -49.06 44.05
C ARG A 152 8.70 -50.04 44.29
N LYS A 153 8.54 -51.10 43.48
CA LYS A 153 7.51 -52.11 43.75
C LYS A 153 7.84 -52.87 45.04
N PRO A 154 6.98 -52.82 46.09
CA PRO A 154 7.16 -53.63 47.29
C PRO A 154 6.93 -55.11 46.95
N SER A 155 7.76 -56.00 47.49
CA SER A 155 7.50 -57.44 47.45
C SER A 155 6.21 -57.74 48.23
N LEU A 156 5.17 -58.23 47.55
CA LEU A 156 4.00 -58.79 48.23
C LEU A 156 4.46 -59.98 49.06
N SER A 157 4.48 -59.83 50.39
CA SER A 157 4.57 -60.96 51.31
C SER A 157 3.20 -61.61 51.40
N LEU A 158 3.02 -62.76 50.75
CA LEU A 158 1.86 -63.63 50.96
C LEU A 158 2.03 -64.39 52.28
N ILE A 159 1.01 -64.28 53.15
CA ILE A 159 0.78 -65.11 54.34
C ILE A 159 -0.02 -66.33 53.92
#